data_AF-A0A7W5J7P1-F1
#
_entry.id   AF-A0A7W5J7P1-F1
#
_cell.length_a   1.000
_cell.length_b   1.000
_cell.length_c   1.000
_cell.angle_alpha   90.00
_cell.angle_beta   90.00
_cell.angle_gamma   90.00
#
_symmetry.space_group_name_H-M   'P 1'
#
loop_
_entity.id
_entity.type
_entity.pdbx_description
1 polymer ?
#
loop_
_entity_poly.entity_id
_entity_poly.type
_entity_poly.pdbx_seq_one_letter_code
_entity_poly.pdbx_strand_id
1 'polypeptide(L)'
;MDGRPHALSLALVLMTTGLAASAALADERAPVTIEVRGDDFPMLVQDTGLPPPLDDNGLPRTPGCEAVRARRVDELPYPWREAVDRIHLDCQPMEAPEGETALMALTATAFLKPGRVWLAGHTVSEIRRMDSELWGDHQYVLAEPYAQVAADLRAQLEADCVKRHTRQEREGAPECTMEESEGALYLRVDEISGLWIHADPDDASRTIYAEGWAD
;
A
#
# COMPACT_ATOMS: atom_id res chain seq x y z
N MET A 1 33.26 20.59 70.55
CA MET A 1 34.17 21.71 70.27
C MET A 1 34.02 22.07 68.80
N ASP A 2 32.82 22.51 68.40
CA ASP A 2 32.23 23.86 68.63
C ASP A 2 32.99 24.90 67.81
N GLY A 3 32.38 25.70 66.93
CA GLY A 3 30.97 25.92 66.66
C GLY A 3 30.81 26.85 65.45
N ARG A 4 29.58 26.89 64.92
CA ARG A 4 29.11 27.90 63.96
C ARG A 4 29.20 29.31 64.57
N PRO A 5 29.14 30.34 63.71
CA PRO A 5 27.99 31.23 63.86
C PRO A 5 27.27 31.58 62.54
N HIS A 6 26.01 31.91 62.78
CA HIS A 6 24.92 32.40 61.92
C HIS A 6 25.30 33.69 61.16
N ALA A 7 25.03 33.77 59.85
CA ALA A 7 23.81 34.24 59.20
C ALA A 7 23.75 35.78 59.03
N LEU A 8 23.57 36.23 57.79
CA LEU A 8 22.80 37.44 57.48
C LEU A 8 22.31 37.40 56.03
N SER A 9 20.99 37.49 55.94
CA SER A 9 20.14 37.54 54.76
C SER A 9 20.48 38.70 53.82
N LEU A 10 20.34 38.46 52.52
CA LEU A 10 19.70 39.46 51.66
C LEU A 10 18.78 38.76 50.67
N ALA A 11 17.49 38.95 50.90
CA ALA A 11 16.45 38.64 49.94
C ALA A 11 16.53 39.66 48.79
N LEU A 12 16.52 39.18 47.55
CA LEU A 12 16.08 39.98 46.43
C LEU A 12 15.02 39.18 45.67
N VAL A 13 13.78 39.55 45.96
CA VAL A 13 12.59 39.17 45.21
C VAL A 13 12.66 39.93 43.88
N LEU A 14 12.95 39.23 42.78
CA LEU A 14 12.57 39.70 41.46
C LEU A 14 11.34 38.93 41.01
N MET A 15 10.19 39.58 41.14
CA MET A 15 8.97 39.24 40.43
C MET A 15 9.21 39.48 38.93
N THR A 16 9.49 38.42 38.17
CA THR A 16 9.29 38.43 36.72
C THR A 16 7.94 37.82 36.43
N THR A 17 6.98 38.70 36.24
CA THR A 17 5.66 38.43 35.69
C THR A 17 5.76 37.88 34.27
N GLY A 18 5.18 36.71 34.06
CA GLY A 18 4.34 36.38 32.90
C GLY A 18 4.96 36.49 31.51
N LEU A 19 5.47 35.38 31.00
CA LEU A 19 4.98 34.87 29.72
C LEU A 19 4.51 33.43 29.97
N ALA A 20 3.20 33.27 30.14
CA ALA A 20 2.56 31.99 29.88
C ALA A 20 2.74 31.75 28.38
N ALA A 21 3.79 31.03 28.02
CA ALA A 21 3.86 30.36 26.75
C ALA A 21 2.73 29.32 26.78
N SER A 22 1.56 29.72 26.28
CA SER A 22 0.62 28.78 25.70
C SER A 22 1.35 28.14 24.52
N ALA A 23 2.21 27.15 24.82
CA ALA A 23 2.59 26.16 23.86
C ALA A 23 1.26 25.56 23.42
N ALA A 24 0.85 25.92 22.21
CA ALA A 24 -0.16 25.18 21.50
C ALA A 24 0.25 23.72 21.65
N LEU A 25 -0.53 22.96 22.43
CA LEU A 25 -0.57 21.52 22.30
C LEU A 25 -1.03 21.32 20.85
N ALA A 26 -0.07 21.31 19.93
CA ALA A 26 -0.25 20.63 18.68
C ALA A 26 -0.75 19.26 19.11
N ASP A 27 -1.93 18.90 18.62
CA ASP A 27 -2.51 17.58 18.78
C ASP A 27 -1.52 16.62 18.10
N GLU A 28 -0.48 16.23 18.83
CA GLU A 28 0.60 15.36 18.39
C GLU A 28 0.05 13.94 18.44
N ARG A 29 -1.01 13.73 17.64
CA ARG A 29 -1.56 12.40 17.42
C ARG A 29 -0.43 11.57 16.85
N ALA A 30 -0.23 10.40 17.46
CA ALA A 30 0.73 9.44 16.95
C ALA A 30 0.50 9.26 15.44
N PRO A 31 1.58 9.25 14.64
CA PRO A 31 1.52 8.91 13.23
C PRO A 31 0.58 7.73 12.97
N VAL A 32 -0.41 7.89 12.10
CA VAL A 32 -1.23 6.77 11.64
C VAL A 32 -0.34 5.74 10.96
N THR A 33 -0.38 4.50 11.43
CA THR A 33 0.30 3.35 10.84
C THR A 33 -0.71 2.29 10.42
N ILE A 34 -0.49 1.67 9.27
CA ILE A 34 -1.34 0.63 8.69
C ILE A 34 -0.52 -0.64 8.59
N GLU A 35 -0.95 -1.72 9.25
CA GLU A 35 -0.45 -3.08 8.96
C GLU A 35 -1.39 -3.65 7.90
N VAL A 36 -0.90 -3.79 6.67
CA VAL A 36 -1.67 -4.35 5.57
C VAL A 36 -1.59 -5.86 5.54
N ARG A 37 -2.62 -6.46 4.96
CA ARG A 37 -2.59 -7.82 4.44
C ARG A 37 -2.71 -7.79 2.92
N GLY A 38 -2.49 -8.95 2.34
CA GLY A 38 -2.51 -9.16 0.90
C GLY A 38 -3.65 -8.46 0.17
N ASP A 39 -4.87 -8.49 0.71
CA ASP A 39 -6.09 -7.94 0.10
C ASP A 39 -6.43 -6.48 0.51
N ASP A 40 -5.61 -5.82 1.31
CA ASP A 40 -5.88 -4.48 1.86
C ASP A 40 -5.51 -3.32 0.91
N PHE A 41 -5.74 -3.45 -0.39
CA PHE A 41 -5.37 -2.42 -1.36
C PHE A 41 -6.34 -1.22 -1.37
N PRO A 42 -5.84 0.03 -1.29
CA PRO A 42 -6.69 1.19 -1.49
C PRO A 42 -7.20 1.28 -2.93
N MET A 43 -8.40 1.82 -3.09
CA MET A 43 -8.89 2.25 -4.40
C MET A 43 -8.13 3.51 -4.82
N LEU A 44 -7.30 3.42 -5.87
CA LEU A 44 -6.44 4.51 -6.34
C LEU A 44 -7.04 5.27 -7.54
N VAL A 45 -7.91 4.62 -8.29
CA VAL A 45 -8.57 5.14 -9.50
C VAL A 45 -10.02 5.48 -9.18
N GLN A 46 -10.58 6.42 -9.95
CA GLN A 46 -11.99 6.78 -9.89
C GLN A 46 -12.50 7.08 -11.30
N ASP A 47 -13.73 6.64 -11.58
CA ASP A 47 -14.47 7.05 -12.77
C ASP A 47 -14.76 8.54 -12.73
N THR A 48 -14.50 9.20 -13.85
CA THR A 48 -14.79 10.62 -14.05
C THR A 48 -16.30 10.92 -14.03
N GLY A 49 -17.13 9.90 -14.24
CA GLY A 49 -18.59 10.04 -14.37
C GLY A 49 -19.02 10.68 -15.69
N LEU A 50 -18.10 10.82 -16.65
CA LEU A 50 -18.42 11.28 -18.00
C LEU A 50 -19.26 10.22 -18.72
N PRO A 51 -20.25 10.63 -19.54
CA PRO A 51 -20.96 9.68 -20.38
C PRO A 51 -19.99 9.03 -21.38
N PRO A 52 -20.19 7.75 -21.72
CA PRO A 52 -19.38 7.07 -22.73
C PRO A 52 -19.41 7.84 -24.06
N PRO A 53 -18.29 7.94 -24.77
CA PRO A 53 -18.26 8.55 -26.10
C PRO A 53 -19.14 7.75 -27.07
N LEU A 54 -19.77 8.42 -28.05
CA LEU A 54 -20.55 7.72 -29.08
C LEU A 54 -19.67 7.28 -30.25
N ASP A 55 -20.02 6.19 -30.90
CA ASP A 55 -19.44 5.73 -32.18
C ASP A 55 -20.07 6.47 -33.38
N ASP A 56 -19.64 6.13 -34.60
CA ASP A 56 -20.14 6.71 -35.84
C ASP A 56 -21.64 6.42 -36.09
N ASN A 57 -22.21 5.43 -35.39
CA ASN A 57 -23.63 5.07 -35.45
C ASN A 57 -24.46 5.72 -34.31
N GLY A 58 -23.82 6.54 -33.46
CA GLY A 58 -24.47 7.17 -32.31
C GLY A 58 -24.70 6.23 -31.12
N LEU A 59 -24.05 5.07 -31.08
CA LEU A 59 -24.12 4.12 -29.97
C LEU A 59 -22.99 4.38 -28.96
N PRO A 60 -23.23 4.18 -27.65
CA PRO A 60 -22.17 4.25 -26.64
C PRO A 60 -21.03 3.29 -26.93
N ARG A 61 -19.80 3.81 -26.97
CA ARG A 61 -18.57 3.01 -26.97
C ARG A 61 -18.17 2.65 -25.55
N THR A 62 -17.38 1.59 -25.42
CA THR A 62 -16.70 1.27 -24.16
C THR A 62 -15.83 2.45 -23.73
N PRO A 63 -15.93 2.91 -22.47
CA PRO A 63 -15.12 4.03 -22.00
C PRO A 63 -13.62 3.69 -22.04
N GLY A 64 -12.81 4.59 -22.58
CA GLY A 64 -11.35 4.46 -22.60
C GLY A 64 -10.67 5.18 -21.43
N CYS A 65 -9.38 5.47 -21.59
CA CYS A 65 -8.58 6.18 -20.60
C CYS A 65 -9.14 7.55 -20.18
N GLU A 66 -9.91 8.21 -21.06
CA GLU A 66 -10.58 9.48 -20.76
C GLU A 66 -11.65 9.36 -19.66
N ALA A 67 -12.15 8.16 -19.40
CA ALA A 67 -13.22 7.92 -18.44
C ALA A 67 -12.71 7.74 -17.01
N VAL A 68 -11.40 7.60 -16.80
CA VAL A 68 -10.80 7.34 -15.50
C VAL A 68 -9.79 8.42 -15.11
N ARG A 69 -9.56 8.58 -13.82
CA ARG A 69 -8.48 9.42 -13.29
C ARG A 69 -7.91 8.86 -12.00
N ALA A 70 -6.69 9.28 -11.67
CA ALA A 70 -6.17 9.09 -10.33
C ALA A 70 -7.07 9.83 -9.32
N ARG A 71 -7.31 9.21 -8.16
CA ARG A 71 -7.86 9.92 -7.01
C ARG A 71 -6.87 10.96 -6.51
N ARG A 72 -7.39 12.01 -5.88
CA ARG A 72 -6.59 12.91 -5.07
C ARG A 72 -6.38 12.29 -3.69
N VAL A 73 -5.27 12.61 -3.02
CA VAL A 73 -4.96 12.04 -1.70
C VAL A 73 -6.04 12.36 -0.67
N ASP A 74 -6.66 13.54 -0.73
CA ASP A 74 -7.77 13.96 0.14
C ASP A 74 -9.08 13.21 -0.11
N GLU A 75 -9.23 12.56 -1.28
CA GLU A 75 -10.37 11.71 -1.65
C GLU A 75 -10.23 10.27 -1.15
N LEU A 76 -9.05 9.88 -0.65
CA LEU A 76 -8.86 8.56 -0.07
C LEU A 76 -9.60 8.44 1.28
N PRO A 77 -10.13 7.25 1.60
CA PRO A 77 -10.69 7.01 2.93
C PRO A 77 -9.58 7.06 4.00
N TYR A 78 -9.98 7.25 5.25
CA TYR A 78 -9.08 6.98 6.37
C TYR A 78 -8.90 5.45 6.48
N PRO A 79 -7.69 4.92 6.79
CA PRO A 79 -6.45 5.64 7.13
C PRO A 79 -5.59 6.09 5.93
N TRP A 80 -5.91 5.67 4.71
CA TRP A 80 -5.09 5.87 3.51
C TRP A 80 -4.75 7.32 3.19
N ARG A 81 -5.66 8.27 3.42
CA ARG A 81 -5.37 9.71 3.21
C ARG A 81 -4.17 10.22 4.02
N GLU A 82 -3.90 9.61 5.17
CA GLU A 82 -2.81 10.01 6.06
C GLU A 82 -1.48 9.35 5.67
N ALA A 83 -1.55 8.15 5.07
CA ALA A 83 -0.40 7.33 4.72
C ALA A 83 0.13 7.58 3.31
N VAL A 84 -0.72 7.92 2.34
CA VAL A 84 -0.33 8.17 0.95
C VAL A 84 0.23 9.59 0.80
N ASP A 85 1.35 9.71 0.09
CA ASP A 85 1.98 10.98 -0.27
C ASP A 85 1.47 11.51 -1.61
N ARG A 86 1.48 10.65 -2.63
CA ARG A 86 1.01 10.98 -3.99
C ARG A 86 0.54 9.74 -4.73
N ILE A 87 -0.30 9.95 -5.74
CA ILE A 87 -0.81 8.89 -6.62
C ILE A 87 -0.39 9.21 -8.06
N HIS A 88 0.14 8.22 -8.76
CA HIS A 88 0.41 8.25 -10.19
C HIS A 88 -0.53 7.28 -10.90
N LEU A 89 -1.00 7.65 -12.09
CA LEU A 89 -1.79 6.79 -12.95
C LEU A 89 -1.21 6.87 -14.37
N ASP A 90 -0.87 5.71 -14.92
CA ASP A 90 -0.68 5.50 -16.34
C ASP A 90 -1.88 4.70 -16.88
N CYS A 91 -2.39 5.09 -18.04
CA CYS A 91 -3.46 4.39 -18.73
C CYS A 91 -3.09 4.27 -20.19
N GLN A 92 -3.08 3.04 -20.70
CA GLN A 92 -2.72 2.76 -22.08
C GLN A 92 -3.88 2.04 -22.77
N PRO A 93 -4.31 2.51 -23.95
CA PRO A 93 -5.23 1.74 -24.78
C PRO A 93 -4.49 0.49 -25.27
N MET A 94 -5.15 -0.66 -25.16
CA MET A 94 -4.68 -1.91 -25.72
C MET A 94 -5.19 -2.03 -27.16
N GLU A 95 -4.30 -2.45 -28.07
CA GLU A 95 -4.70 -2.73 -29.45
C GLU A 95 -5.69 -3.89 -29.48
N ALA A 96 -6.89 -3.64 -30.00
CA ALA A 96 -7.86 -4.69 -30.28
C ALA A 96 -7.78 -5.14 -31.75
N PRO A 97 -7.98 -6.44 -32.02
CA PRO A 97 -8.21 -6.92 -33.38
C PRO A 97 -9.33 -6.17 -34.10
N GLU A 98 -9.29 -6.14 -35.43
CA GLU A 98 -10.28 -5.44 -36.23
C GLU A 98 -11.69 -6.01 -35.98
N GLY A 99 -12.60 -5.17 -35.46
CA GLY A 99 -13.96 -5.56 -35.07
C GLY A 99 -14.14 -5.89 -33.59
N GLU A 100 -13.08 -5.83 -32.78
CA GLU A 100 -13.14 -5.99 -31.32
C GLU A 100 -13.06 -4.63 -30.60
N THR A 101 -13.54 -4.62 -29.35
CA THR A 101 -13.52 -3.45 -28.49
C THR A 101 -12.09 -3.22 -27.96
N ALA A 102 -11.55 -2.02 -28.15
CA ALA A 102 -10.28 -1.62 -27.54
C ALA A 102 -10.39 -1.67 -26.01
N LEU A 103 -9.55 -2.50 -25.39
CA LEU A 103 -9.41 -2.59 -23.93
C LEU A 103 -8.47 -1.49 -23.42
N MET A 104 -8.41 -1.30 -22.12
CA MET A 104 -7.40 -0.45 -21.50
C MET A 104 -6.65 -1.22 -20.41
N ALA A 105 -5.35 -0.93 -20.28
CA ALA A 105 -4.53 -1.35 -19.16
C ALA A 105 -4.30 -0.15 -18.25
N LEU A 106 -4.60 -0.31 -16.96
CA LEU A 106 -4.41 0.72 -15.95
C LEU A 106 -3.25 0.33 -15.04
N THR A 107 -2.31 1.25 -14.85
CA THR A 107 -1.27 1.13 -13.83
C THR A 107 -1.37 2.30 -12.87
N ALA A 108 -1.83 2.04 -11.64
CA ALA A 108 -1.92 3.03 -10.58
C ALA A 108 -0.87 2.76 -9.50
N THR A 109 -0.12 3.78 -9.10
CA THR A 109 0.88 3.67 -8.03
C THR A 109 0.60 4.69 -6.94
N ALA A 110 0.41 4.23 -5.71
CA ALA A 110 0.45 5.07 -4.53
C ALA A 110 1.85 5.05 -3.92
N PHE A 111 2.47 6.22 -3.84
CA PHE A 111 3.72 6.43 -3.12
C PHE A 111 3.39 6.77 -1.67
N LEU A 112 4.02 6.07 -0.74
CA LEU A 112 3.67 6.12 0.67
C LEU A 112 4.64 7.01 1.44
N LYS A 113 4.13 7.68 2.47
CA LYS A 113 5.00 8.37 3.43
C LYS A 113 5.80 7.31 4.21
N PRO A 114 7.08 7.56 4.50
CA PRO A 114 7.93 6.60 5.21
C PRO A 114 7.34 6.14 6.55
N GLY A 115 7.40 4.83 6.81
CA GLY A 115 6.99 4.21 8.07
C GLY A 115 5.49 4.25 8.37
N ARG A 116 4.65 4.57 7.37
CA ARG A 116 3.18 4.62 7.54
C ARG A 116 2.48 3.33 7.22
N VAL A 117 3.09 2.47 6.42
CA VAL A 117 2.48 1.20 5.99
C VAL A 117 3.50 0.10 6.15
N TRP A 118 3.04 -1.02 6.67
CA TRP A 118 3.84 -2.17 7.06
C TRP A 118 3.18 -3.44 6.55
N LEU A 119 4.00 -4.38 6.09
CA LEU A 119 3.58 -5.73 5.69
C LEU A 119 4.53 -6.72 6.35
N ALA A 120 4.00 -7.57 7.24
CA ALA A 120 4.79 -8.55 7.97
C ALA A 120 5.96 -7.92 8.76
N GLY A 121 5.74 -6.71 9.29
CA GLY A 121 6.77 -5.97 10.03
C GLY A 121 7.82 -5.26 9.17
N HIS A 122 7.70 -5.29 7.83
CA HIS A 122 8.59 -4.61 6.90
C HIS A 122 7.92 -3.37 6.29
N THR A 123 8.69 -2.34 5.96
CA THR A 123 8.13 -1.05 5.52
C THR A 123 7.68 -1.12 4.06
N VAL A 124 6.43 -0.75 3.78
CA VAL A 124 5.95 -0.60 2.41
C VAL A 124 6.22 0.83 1.92
N SER A 125 6.84 0.94 0.76
CA SER A 125 7.18 2.21 0.10
C SER A 125 6.19 2.60 -1.00
N GLU A 126 5.66 1.61 -1.72
CA GLU A 126 4.71 1.81 -2.81
C GLU A 126 3.64 0.72 -2.79
N ILE A 127 2.46 1.08 -3.27
CA ILE A 127 1.41 0.15 -3.68
C ILE A 127 1.21 0.33 -5.17
N ARG A 128 1.38 -0.74 -5.95
CA ARG A 128 1.16 -0.72 -7.39
C ARG A 128 -0.05 -1.59 -7.71
N ARG A 129 -0.90 -1.11 -8.60
CA ARG A 129 -2.05 -1.85 -9.10
C ARG A 129 -2.02 -1.81 -10.61
N MET A 130 -1.90 -2.97 -11.22
CA MET A 130 -2.05 -3.16 -12.63
C MET A 130 -3.37 -3.91 -12.84
N ASP A 131 -4.35 -3.26 -13.45
CA ASP A 131 -5.68 -3.84 -13.68
C ASP A 131 -5.98 -3.78 -15.18
N SER A 132 -6.40 -4.92 -15.74
CA SER A 132 -7.00 -5.04 -17.07
C SER A 132 -8.25 -5.92 -16.99
N GLU A 133 -8.99 -6.05 -18.10
CA GLU A 133 -10.14 -6.98 -18.15
C GLU A 133 -9.75 -8.46 -18.11
N LEU A 134 -8.48 -8.80 -18.41
CA LEU A 134 -8.04 -10.20 -18.58
C LEU A 134 -7.10 -10.69 -17.48
N TRP A 135 -6.43 -9.76 -16.80
CA TRP A 135 -5.45 -10.07 -15.77
C TRP A 135 -5.24 -8.85 -14.90
N GLY A 136 -4.79 -9.09 -13.68
CA GLY A 136 -4.35 -8.03 -12.81
C GLY A 136 -3.25 -8.49 -11.87
N ASP A 137 -2.53 -7.50 -11.37
CA ASP A 137 -1.39 -7.67 -10.49
C ASP A 137 -1.37 -6.51 -9.49
N HIS A 138 -1.64 -6.82 -8.22
CA HIS A 138 -1.58 -5.88 -7.12
C HIS A 138 -0.35 -6.15 -6.26
N GLN A 139 0.45 -5.12 -6.04
CA GLN A 139 1.77 -5.26 -5.45
C GLN A 139 1.98 -4.34 -4.26
N TYR A 140 2.63 -4.87 -3.23
CA TYR A 140 3.29 -4.09 -2.19
C TYR A 140 4.80 -4.09 -2.46
N VAL A 141 5.39 -2.90 -2.56
CA VAL A 141 6.84 -2.72 -2.74
C VAL A 141 7.46 -2.38 -1.40
N LEU A 142 8.22 -3.32 -0.83
CA LEU A 142 8.90 -3.15 0.44
C LEU A 142 10.22 -2.40 0.25
N ALA A 143 10.57 -1.59 1.24
CA ALA A 143 11.75 -0.73 1.23
C ALA A 143 13.06 -1.51 1.45
N GLU A 144 12.95 -2.77 1.86
CA GLU A 144 14.04 -3.66 2.20
C GLU A 144 14.31 -4.70 1.09
N PRO A 145 15.57 -5.17 0.94
CA PRO A 145 15.93 -6.13 -0.11
C PRO A 145 15.44 -7.54 0.20
N TYR A 146 15.20 -8.32 -0.87
CA TYR A 146 14.58 -9.65 -0.80
C TYR A 146 15.20 -10.58 0.26
N ALA A 147 16.53 -10.60 0.37
CA ALA A 147 17.25 -11.45 1.32
C ALA A 147 16.93 -11.15 2.81
N GLN A 148 16.40 -9.96 3.12
CA GLN A 148 15.99 -9.57 4.48
C GLN A 148 14.51 -9.87 4.75
N VAL A 149 13.68 -9.89 3.71
CA VAL A 149 12.21 -9.89 3.83
C VAL A 149 11.60 -11.27 3.57
N ALA A 150 12.19 -12.04 2.65
CA ALA A 150 11.57 -13.22 2.06
C ALA A 150 11.15 -14.28 3.09
N ALA A 151 11.98 -14.53 4.11
CA ALA A 151 11.68 -15.54 5.13
C ALA A 151 10.48 -15.15 6.00
N ASP A 152 10.36 -13.88 6.37
CA ASP A 152 9.28 -13.39 7.22
C ASP A 152 7.95 -13.37 6.45
N LEU A 153 7.95 -12.86 5.21
CA LEU A 153 6.78 -12.90 4.35
C LEU A 153 6.33 -14.34 4.08
N ARG A 154 7.27 -15.24 3.75
CA ARG A 154 6.97 -16.66 3.56
C ARG A 154 6.23 -17.25 4.76
N ALA A 155 6.81 -17.09 5.95
CA ALA A 155 6.23 -17.63 7.17
C ALA A 155 4.82 -17.09 7.44
N GLN A 156 4.59 -15.79 7.17
CA GLN A 156 3.28 -15.18 7.35
C GLN A 156 2.25 -15.69 6.33
N LEU A 157 2.60 -15.73 5.05
CA LEU A 157 1.68 -16.14 3.97
C LEU A 157 1.30 -17.63 4.07
N GLU A 158 2.27 -18.51 4.35
CA GLU A 158 2.00 -19.93 4.58
C GLU A 158 1.08 -20.12 5.79
N ALA A 159 1.30 -19.39 6.89
CA ALA A 159 0.43 -19.44 8.07
C ALA A 159 -0.99 -18.91 7.79
N ASP A 160 -1.12 -17.85 7.01
CA ASP A 160 -2.42 -17.28 6.66
C ASP A 160 -3.20 -18.15 5.67
N CYS A 161 -2.51 -18.83 4.75
CA CYS A 161 -3.07 -19.89 3.93
C CYS A 161 -3.68 -21.00 4.81
N VAL A 162 -2.91 -21.58 5.74
CA VAL A 162 -3.40 -22.67 6.61
C VAL A 162 -4.65 -22.25 7.40
N LYS A 163 -4.64 -21.04 7.96
CA LYS A 163 -5.81 -20.49 8.68
C LYS A 163 -7.03 -20.37 7.76
N ARG A 164 -6.84 -19.88 6.53
CA ARG A 164 -7.91 -19.70 5.55
C ARG A 164 -8.56 -21.03 5.16
N HIS A 165 -7.74 -22.04 4.84
CA HIS A 165 -8.22 -23.37 4.47
C HIS A 165 -8.94 -24.07 5.62
N THR A 166 -8.40 -23.96 6.84
CA THR A 166 -9.06 -24.51 8.04
C THR A 166 -10.42 -23.87 8.29
N ARG A 167 -10.55 -22.55 8.10
CA ARG A 167 -11.81 -21.83 8.29
C ARG A 167 -12.86 -22.16 7.22
N GLN A 168 -12.42 -22.47 6.00
CA GLN A 168 -13.31 -22.69 4.85
C GLN A 168 -13.68 -24.17 4.64
N GLU A 169 -13.09 -25.11 5.40
CA GLU A 169 -13.28 -26.57 5.24
C GLU A 169 -13.14 -27.02 3.77
N ARG A 170 -12.20 -26.41 3.03
CA ARG A 170 -12.03 -26.63 1.60
C ARG A 170 -11.33 -27.96 1.32
N GLU A 171 -12.10 -28.96 0.92
CA GLU A 171 -11.57 -30.21 0.37
C GLU A 171 -10.90 -29.93 -0.99
N GLY A 172 -9.70 -30.48 -1.23
CA GLY A 172 -8.93 -30.25 -2.46
C GLY A 172 -8.19 -28.90 -2.54
N ALA A 173 -8.06 -28.20 -1.42
CA ALA A 173 -7.22 -27.01 -1.28
C ALA A 173 -5.78 -27.20 -1.80
N PRO A 174 -5.18 -26.20 -2.48
CA PRO A 174 -3.74 -26.17 -2.74
C PRO A 174 -2.91 -26.27 -1.45
N GLU A 175 -1.66 -26.72 -1.60
CA GLU A 175 -0.72 -26.77 -0.49
C GLU A 175 -0.34 -25.36 -0.02
N CYS A 176 -0.25 -25.16 1.30
CA CYS A 176 0.14 -23.90 1.92
C CYS A 176 1.65 -23.73 2.09
N THR A 177 2.43 -24.28 1.17
CA THR A 177 3.89 -24.17 1.18
C THR A 177 4.31 -23.39 -0.06
N MET A 178 5.13 -22.35 0.13
CA MET A 178 5.65 -21.61 -1.01
C MET A 178 6.71 -22.43 -1.75
N GLU A 179 6.59 -22.44 -3.07
CA GLU A 179 7.59 -22.98 -3.98
C GLU A 179 8.68 -21.92 -4.21
N GLU A 180 9.94 -22.35 -4.25
CA GLU A 180 11.07 -21.47 -4.53
C GLU A 180 11.58 -21.76 -5.94
N SER A 181 11.67 -20.71 -6.77
CA SER A 181 12.18 -20.81 -8.13
C SER A 181 12.87 -19.50 -8.52
N GLU A 182 14.10 -19.60 -9.04
CA GLU A 182 14.84 -18.46 -9.62
C GLU A 182 14.99 -17.24 -8.69
N GLY A 183 15.05 -17.46 -7.36
CA GLY A 183 15.14 -16.36 -6.39
C GLY A 183 13.80 -15.65 -6.13
N ALA A 184 12.69 -16.27 -6.53
CA ALA A 184 11.34 -15.88 -6.19
C ALA A 184 10.65 -16.98 -5.35
N LEU A 185 9.70 -16.57 -4.52
CA LEU A 185 8.77 -17.47 -3.85
C LEU A 185 7.41 -17.35 -4.51
N TYR A 186 6.73 -18.48 -4.68
CA TYR A 186 5.40 -18.55 -5.25
C TYR A 186 4.46 -19.37 -4.35
N LEU A 187 3.25 -18.87 -4.13
CA LEU A 187 2.18 -19.62 -3.50
C LEU A 187 0.96 -19.62 -4.40
N ARG A 188 0.53 -20.81 -4.84
CA ARG A 188 -0.74 -20.96 -5.56
C ARG A 188 -1.91 -20.72 -4.61
N VAL A 189 -2.83 -19.84 -4.99
CA VAL A 189 -4.06 -19.58 -4.21
C VAL A 189 -5.23 -20.41 -4.76
N ASP A 190 -5.39 -20.44 -6.08
CA ASP A 190 -6.34 -21.30 -6.81
C ASP A 190 -5.84 -21.61 -8.24
N GLU A 191 -6.75 -21.93 -9.17
CA GLU A 191 -6.40 -22.26 -10.56
C GLU A 191 -5.89 -21.05 -11.34
N ILE A 192 -6.34 -19.85 -10.97
CA ILE A 192 -6.12 -18.63 -11.75
C ILE A 192 -5.35 -17.54 -11.00
N SER A 193 -5.15 -17.70 -9.70
CA SER A 193 -4.48 -16.71 -8.84
C SER A 193 -3.32 -17.28 -8.02
N GLY A 194 -2.37 -16.40 -7.71
CA GLY A 194 -1.19 -16.73 -6.93
C GLY A 194 -0.57 -15.53 -6.24
N LEU A 195 0.33 -15.83 -5.31
CA LEU A 195 1.14 -14.84 -4.59
C LEU A 195 2.61 -15.03 -4.93
N TRP A 196 3.32 -13.93 -5.19
CA TRP A 196 4.75 -13.94 -5.47
C TRP A 196 5.52 -13.05 -4.50
N ILE A 197 6.73 -13.46 -4.16
CA ILE A 197 7.72 -12.61 -3.48
C ILE A 197 9.02 -12.68 -4.27
N HIS A 198 9.55 -11.54 -4.72
CA HIS A 198 10.81 -11.47 -5.45
C HIS A 198 11.49 -10.11 -5.27
N ALA A 199 12.76 -10.00 -5.66
CA ALA A 199 13.44 -8.71 -5.73
C ALA A 199 12.80 -7.81 -6.79
N ASP A 200 12.73 -6.50 -6.55
CA ASP A 200 12.27 -5.56 -7.58
C ASP A 200 13.31 -5.56 -8.73
N PRO A 201 12.90 -5.88 -9.99
CA PRO A 201 13.81 -5.95 -11.12
C PRO A 201 14.45 -4.60 -11.47
N ASP A 202 13.78 -3.50 -11.13
CA ASP A 202 14.27 -2.14 -11.40
C ASP A 202 15.14 -1.60 -10.25
N ASP A 203 15.02 -2.18 -9.05
CA ASP A 203 15.76 -1.77 -7.85
C ASP A 203 15.97 -2.94 -6.88
N ALA A 204 17.12 -3.59 -6.96
CA ALA A 204 17.46 -4.73 -6.10
C ALA A 204 17.54 -4.40 -4.58
N SER A 205 17.48 -3.13 -4.19
CA SER A 205 17.35 -2.75 -2.78
C SER A 205 15.93 -2.93 -2.21
N ARG A 206 14.97 -3.27 -3.07
CA ARG A 206 13.55 -3.43 -2.74
C ARG A 206 13.05 -4.85 -3.01
N THR A 207 11.91 -5.16 -2.40
CA THR A 207 11.21 -6.44 -2.57
C THR A 207 9.80 -6.17 -3.07
N ILE A 208 9.32 -7.00 -3.99
CA ILE A 208 7.93 -7.00 -4.43
C ILE A 208 7.24 -8.21 -3.80
N TYR A 209 6.13 -7.94 -3.11
CA TYR A 209 5.06 -8.90 -2.87
C TYR A 209 3.95 -8.61 -3.89
N ALA A 210 3.52 -9.61 -4.65
CA ALA A 210 2.53 -9.46 -5.70
C ALA A 210 1.39 -10.48 -5.54
N GLU A 211 0.16 -10.02 -5.73
CA GLU A 211 -1.03 -10.85 -5.91
C GLU A 211 -1.47 -10.72 -7.35
N GLY A 212 -1.39 -11.81 -8.09
CA GLY A 212 -1.74 -11.84 -9.51
C GLY A 212 -2.86 -12.82 -9.80
N TRP A 213 -3.68 -12.48 -10.78
CA TRP A 213 -4.73 -13.34 -11.32
C TRP A 213 -4.90 -13.13 -12.82
N ALA A 214 -5.51 -14.12 -13.47
CA ALA A 214 -5.93 -14.06 -14.86
C ALA A 214 -7.34 -14.64 -15.02
N ASP A 215 -8.18 -14.04 -15.85
CA ASP A 215 -9.54 -14.52 -16.14
C ASP A 215 -9.59 -15.47 -17.36
#